data_AF-A0A0B3AMB8-F1
#
_entry.id   AF-A0A0B3AMB8-F1
#
_cell.length_a   1.000
_cell.length_b   1.000
_cell.length_c   1.000
_cell.angle_alpha   90.00
_cell.angle_beta   90.00
_cell.angle_gamma   90.00
#
_symmetry.space_group_name_H-M   'P 1'
#
loop_
_entity.id
_entity.type
_entity.pdbx_description
1 polymer ?
#
loop_
_entity_poly.entity_id
_entity_poly.type
_entity_poly.pdbx_seq_one_letter_code
_entity_poly.pdbx_strand_id
1 'polypeptide(L)'
;MTLLELVPRRGINLEIGEEVYIGQGKRDKIYYILGRLHREKLTESAKERLQDFIKNIVQEKEKTFIEFFNNSDAINKRIHQIELLPCLGKKHMQEILKQRKEKKFESFEDMKNRVQNLPDPEKAIEKRIFQELTTLERYNLFVR
;
A
#
# COMPACT_ATOMS: atom_id res chain seq x y z
N MET A 1 1.39 -6.43 0.30
CA MET A 1 0.05 -6.80 0.81
C MET A 1 -0.58 -7.83 -0.11
N THR A 2 -1.54 -8.63 0.38
CA THR A 2 -2.25 -9.64 -0.41
C THR A 2 -3.66 -9.82 0.16
N LEU A 3 -4.66 -9.94 -0.70
CA LEU A 3 -6.03 -10.29 -0.29
C LEU A 3 -6.20 -11.80 -0.27
N LEU A 4 -6.77 -12.33 0.81
CA LEU A 4 -6.99 -13.76 1.00
C LEU A 4 -8.46 -14.03 1.32
N GLU A 5 -8.95 -15.16 0.82
CA GLU A 5 -10.25 -15.71 1.18
C GLU A 5 -10.02 -16.74 2.30
N LEU A 6 -10.60 -16.51 3.48
CA LEU A 6 -10.38 -17.31 4.69
C LEU A 6 -11.66 -18.03 5.09
N VAL A 7 -11.52 -19.25 5.61
CA VAL A 7 -12.63 -20.02 6.15
C VAL A 7 -12.51 -20.10 7.68
N PRO A 8 -13.47 -19.53 8.44
CA PRO A 8 -13.45 -19.60 9.90
C PRO A 8 -13.76 -21.02 10.41
N ARG A 9 -13.36 -21.32 11.64
CA ARG A 9 -13.78 -22.55 12.33
C ARG A 9 -15.28 -22.51 12.61
N ARG A 10 -15.90 -23.69 12.72
CA ARG A 10 -17.33 -23.81 13.04
C ARG A 10 -17.65 -23.10 14.36
N GLY A 11 -18.68 -22.26 14.36
CA GLY A 11 -19.12 -21.50 15.53
C GLY A 11 -18.31 -20.24 15.82
N ILE A 12 -17.31 -19.90 15.01
CA ILE A 12 -16.57 -18.63 15.12
C ILE A 12 -17.22 -17.60 14.20
N ASN A 13 -17.61 -16.47 14.79
CA ASN A 13 -17.94 -15.25 14.05
C ASN A 13 -16.71 -14.34 14.04
N LEU A 14 -16.42 -13.75 12.88
CA LEU A 14 -15.35 -12.77 12.72
C LEU A 14 -15.96 -11.38 12.62
N GLU A 15 -15.35 -10.43 13.31
CA GLU A 15 -15.75 -9.03 13.23
C GLU A 15 -14.95 -8.27 12.15
N ILE A 16 -15.54 -7.22 11.59
CA ILE A 16 -14.85 -6.37 10.62
C ILE A 16 -13.72 -5.62 11.33
N GLY A 17 -12.50 -5.75 10.81
CA GLY A 17 -11.29 -5.14 11.40
C GLY A 17 -10.63 -5.96 12.47
N GLU A 18 -11.12 -7.17 12.73
CA GLU A 18 -10.48 -8.10 13.63
C GLU A 18 -9.16 -8.63 13.06
N GLU A 19 -8.09 -8.53 13.84
CA GLU A 19 -6.82 -9.16 13.51
C GLU A 19 -6.85 -10.66 13.83
N VAL A 20 -6.53 -11.49 12.83
CA VAL A 20 -6.54 -12.95 12.97
C VAL A 20 -5.20 -13.57 12.55
N TYR A 21 -4.74 -14.55 13.32
CA TYR A 21 -3.52 -15.29 13.00
C TYR A 21 -3.75 -16.29 11.86
N ILE A 22 -2.98 -16.15 10.78
CA ILE A 22 -3.01 -17.02 9.59
C ILE A 22 -1.69 -17.75 9.31
N GLY A 23 -0.74 -17.74 10.26
CA GLY A 23 0.58 -18.36 10.09
C GLY A 23 0.57 -19.89 10.11
N GLN A 24 1.75 -20.51 10.16
CA GLN A 24 1.90 -21.98 10.17
C GLN A 24 1.56 -22.61 11.53
N GLY A 25 1.55 -21.83 12.61
CA GLY A 25 1.20 -22.29 13.95
C GLY A 25 -0.29 -22.57 14.13
N LYS A 26 -0.69 -22.80 15.39
CA LYS A 26 -2.09 -23.00 15.75
C LYS A 26 -2.90 -21.74 15.40
N ARG A 27 -3.96 -21.92 14.63
CA ARG A 27 -4.95 -20.89 14.29
C ARG A 27 -6.21 -21.09 15.12
N ASP A 28 -6.49 -20.15 16.00
CA ASP A 28 -7.64 -20.25 16.92
C ASP A 28 -8.97 -20.01 16.21
N LYS A 29 -9.01 -19.04 15.28
CA LYS A 29 -10.24 -18.63 14.59
C LYS A 29 -10.35 -19.14 13.15
N ILE A 30 -9.23 -19.32 12.46
CA ILE A 30 -9.19 -19.71 11.04
C ILE A 30 -9.00 -21.22 10.90
N TYR A 31 -9.86 -21.87 10.11
CA TYR A 31 -9.77 -23.29 9.79
C TYR A 31 -8.75 -23.54 8.67
N TYR A 32 -8.92 -22.90 7.52
CA TYR A 32 -7.93 -22.89 6.43
C TYR A 32 -8.01 -21.61 5.58
N ILE A 33 -6.97 -21.41 4.77
CA ILE A 33 -6.88 -20.33 3.77
C ILE A 33 -7.37 -20.94 2.45
N LEU A 34 -8.48 -20.44 1.91
CA LEU A 34 -9.02 -20.94 0.64
C LEU A 34 -8.12 -20.57 -0.53
N GLY A 35 -7.56 -19.36 -0.50
CA GLY A 35 -6.61 -18.90 -1.51
C GLY A 35 -6.50 -17.37 -1.55
N ARG A 36 -5.91 -16.86 -2.63
CA ARG A 36 -5.93 -15.43 -2.94
C ARG A 36 -7.35 -15.02 -3.33
N LEU A 37 -7.83 -13.92 -2.78
CA LEU A 37 -9.12 -13.36 -3.17
C LEU A 37 -8.98 -12.69 -4.53
N HIS A 38 -9.80 -13.13 -5.49
CA HIS A 38 -9.93 -12.47 -6.78
C HIS A 38 -10.56 -11.08 -6.61
N ARG A 39 -10.02 -10.08 -7.32
CA ARG A 39 -10.41 -8.68 -7.16
C ARG A 39 -11.89 -8.46 -7.48
N GLU A 40 -12.40 -9.24 -8.42
CA GLU A 40 -13.80 -9.22 -8.87
C GLU A 40 -14.77 -9.68 -7.79
N LYS A 41 -14.29 -10.39 -6.76
CA LYS A 41 -15.09 -10.84 -5.61
C LYS A 41 -15.16 -9.82 -4.46
N LEU A 42 -14.41 -8.72 -4.54
CA LEU A 42 -14.51 -7.66 -3.53
C LEU A 42 -15.89 -6.98 -3.62
N THR A 43 -16.69 -7.13 -2.58
CA THR A 43 -17.94 -6.37 -2.42
C THR A 43 -17.64 -4.89 -2.25
N GLU A 44 -18.61 -4.02 -2.55
CA GLU A 44 -18.43 -2.57 -2.38
C GLU A 44 -18.18 -2.19 -0.92
N SER A 45 -18.90 -2.82 0.01
CA SER A 45 -18.65 -2.66 1.45
C SER A 45 -17.24 -3.08 1.86
N ALA A 46 -16.67 -4.13 1.25
CA ALA A 46 -15.31 -4.54 1.53
C ALA A 46 -14.28 -3.55 0.97
N LYS A 47 -14.57 -2.91 -0.18
CA LYS A 47 -13.70 -1.86 -0.74
C LYS A 47 -13.68 -0.62 0.14
N GLU A 48 -14.82 -0.16 0.64
CA GLU A 48 -14.91 0.97 1.58
C GLU A 48 -14.06 0.69 2.82
N ARG A 49 -14.24 -0.48 3.44
CA ARG A 49 -13.44 -0.88 4.61
C ARG A 49 -11.96 -1.02 4.28
N LEU A 50 -11.64 -1.52 3.09
CA LEU A 50 -10.25 -1.65 2.65
C LEU A 50 -9.55 -0.28 2.56
N GLN A 51 -10.25 0.79 2.15
CA GLN A 51 -9.67 2.14 2.14
C GLN A 51 -9.28 2.59 3.55
N ASP A 52 -10.15 2.36 4.54
CA ASP A 52 -9.87 2.69 5.95
C ASP A 52 -8.66 1.90 6.48
N PHE A 53 -8.58 0.59 6.18
CA PHE A 53 -7.45 -0.24 6.59
C PHE A 53 -6.14 0.21 5.94
N ILE A 54 -6.17 0.53 4.64
CA ILE A 54 -4.97 1.01 3.94
C ILE A 54 -4.46 2.29 4.58
N LYS A 55 -5.34 3.25 4.87
CA LYS A 55 -4.98 4.50 5.55
C LYS A 55 -4.26 4.22 6.88
N ASN A 56 -4.86 3.39 7.73
CA ASN A 56 -4.25 3.04 9.02
C ASN A 56 -2.89 2.37 8.86
N ILE A 57 -2.75 1.44 7.91
CA ILE A 57 -1.47 0.76 7.67
C ILE A 57 -0.41 1.73 7.12
N VAL A 58 -0.78 2.67 6.26
CA VAL A 58 0.16 3.66 5.73
C VAL A 58 0.68 4.56 6.84
N GLN A 59 -0.20 5.00 7.73
CA GLN A 59 0.14 5.80 8.89
C GLN A 59 1.03 5.02 9.87
N GLU A 60 0.66 3.79 10.24
CA GLU A 60 1.42 2.96 11.17
C GLU A 60 2.80 2.57 10.63
N LYS A 61 2.90 2.36 9.32
CA LYS A 61 4.11 1.89 8.63
C LYS A 61 4.78 2.98 7.80
N GLU A 62 4.59 4.25 8.17
CA GLU A 62 5.15 5.42 7.48
C GLU A 62 6.61 5.21 7.05
N LYS A 63 7.47 4.72 7.96
CA LYS A 63 8.89 4.45 7.69
C LYS A 63 9.13 3.56 6.45
N THR A 64 8.28 2.56 6.24
CA THR A 64 8.38 1.63 5.09
C THR A 64 8.14 2.37 3.77
N PHE A 65 7.19 3.31 3.76
CA PHE A 65 6.85 4.09 2.57
C PHE A 65 7.84 5.23 2.33
N ILE A 66 8.41 5.79 3.40
CA ILE A 66 9.54 6.71 3.29
C ILE A 66 10.78 6.02 2.73
N GLU A 67 11.06 4.79 3.15
CA GLU A 67 12.11 3.97 2.53
C GLU A 67 11.85 3.71 1.05
N PHE A 68 10.59 3.52 0.64
CA PHE A 68 10.25 3.46 -0.78
C PHE A 68 10.68 4.73 -1.52
N PHE A 69 10.33 5.93 -1.05
CA PHE A 69 10.76 7.17 -1.71
C PHE A 69 12.28 7.36 -1.73
N ASN A 70 12.95 6.97 -0.66
CA ASN A 70 14.40 7.06 -0.55
C ASN A 70 15.14 6.09 -1.48
N ASN A 71 14.57 4.91 -1.73
CA ASN A 71 15.21 3.83 -2.48
C ASN A 71 14.51 3.50 -3.81
N SER A 72 13.50 4.27 -4.24
CA SER A 72 12.80 4.03 -5.49
C SER A 72 13.69 4.26 -6.70
N ASP A 73 13.53 3.46 -7.74
CA ASP A 73 14.37 3.48 -8.93
C ASP A 73 13.58 3.51 -10.25
N ALA A 74 14.31 3.66 -11.36
CA ALA A 74 13.76 3.54 -12.69
C ALA A 74 13.33 2.09 -12.96
N ILE A 75 12.10 1.89 -13.44
CA ILE A 75 11.62 0.58 -13.90
C ILE A 75 12.24 0.27 -15.27
N ASN A 76 12.29 1.29 -16.12
CA ASN A 76 12.93 1.23 -17.43
C ASN A 76 13.36 2.65 -17.86
N LYS A 77 13.90 2.78 -19.08
CA LYS A 77 14.39 4.07 -19.63
C LYS A 77 13.31 5.18 -19.70
N ARG A 78 12.03 4.85 -19.60
CA ARG A 78 10.89 5.78 -19.77
C ARG A 78 10.06 5.99 -18.52
N ILE A 79 10.12 5.09 -17.52
CA ILE A 79 9.22 5.06 -16.37
C ILE A 79 10.01 4.87 -15.08
N HIS A 80 9.78 5.76 -14.11
CA HIS A 80 10.26 5.65 -12.74
C HIS A 80 9.18 5.14 -11.78
N GLN A 81 9.55 4.44 -10.71
CA GLN A 81 8.59 3.92 -9.72
C GLN A 81 7.75 5.02 -9.06
N ILE A 82 8.35 6.17 -8.71
CA ILE A 82 7.61 7.34 -8.18
C ILE A 82 6.49 7.78 -9.12
N GLU A 83 6.70 7.72 -10.44
CA GLU A 83 5.71 8.17 -11.42
C GLU A 83 4.46 7.29 -11.46
N LEU A 84 4.53 6.09 -10.89
CA LEU A 84 3.39 5.21 -10.75
C LEU A 84 2.46 5.62 -9.60
N LEU A 85 2.92 6.48 -8.69
CA LEU A 85 2.09 7.02 -7.63
C LEU A 85 1.12 8.07 -8.19
N PRO A 86 -0.19 7.98 -7.88
CA PRO A 86 -1.17 8.97 -8.29
C PRO A 86 -0.73 10.39 -7.93
N CYS A 87 -0.91 11.31 -8.87
CA CYS A 87 -0.56 12.73 -8.75
C CYS A 87 0.96 13.05 -8.76
N LEU A 88 1.87 12.06 -8.74
CA LEU A 88 3.31 12.31 -8.77
C LEU A 88 3.89 12.12 -10.18
N GLY A 89 3.73 13.11 -11.05
CA GLY A 89 4.32 13.09 -12.39
C GLY A 89 5.85 13.32 -12.42
N LYS A 90 6.40 13.41 -13.63
CA LYS A 90 7.84 13.63 -13.89
C LYS A 90 8.47 14.77 -13.08
N LYS A 91 7.77 15.90 -12.97
CA LYS A 91 8.26 17.07 -12.23
C LYS A 91 8.47 16.76 -10.75
N HIS A 92 7.48 16.13 -10.11
CA HIS A 92 7.59 15.72 -8.71
C HIS A 92 8.65 14.64 -8.52
N MET A 93 8.69 13.64 -9.42
CA MET A 93 9.74 12.62 -9.38
C MET A 93 11.13 13.25 -9.41
N GLN A 94 11.40 14.17 -10.33
CA GLN A 94 12.71 14.84 -10.43
C GLN A 94 13.08 15.60 -9.14
N GLU A 95 12.12 16.34 -8.57
CA GLU A 95 12.38 17.08 -7.34
C GLU A 95 12.60 16.15 -6.14
N ILE A 96 11.81 15.09 -6.00
CA ILE A 96 11.99 14.07 -4.95
C ILE A 96 13.38 13.43 -5.08
N LEU A 97 13.80 13.07 -6.31
CA LEU A 97 15.13 12.50 -6.57
C LEU A 97 16.27 13.48 -6.24
N LYS A 98 16.07 14.77 -6.48
CA LYS A 98 17.04 15.81 -6.13
C LYS A 98 17.16 15.94 -4.61
N GLN A 99 16.05 16.15 -3.92
CA GLN A 99 16.01 16.32 -2.48
C GLN A 99 16.59 15.10 -1.74
N ARG A 100 16.21 13.87 -2.13
CA ARG A 100 16.73 12.66 -1.46
C ARG A 100 18.24 12.46 -1.61
N LYS A 101 18.86 13.01 -2.67
CA LYS A 101 20.32 12.96 -2.88
C LYS A 101 21.06 13.86 -1.91
N GLU A 102 20.45 14.98 -1.51
CA GLU A 102 21.01 15.88 -0.49
C GLU A 102 20.91 15.23 0.89
N LYS A 103 19.72 14.73 1.24
CA LYS A 103 19.47 13.98 2.48
C LYS A 103 18.27 13.05 2.29
N LYS A 104 18.37 11.81 2.77
CA LYS A 104 17.20 10.90 2.82
C LYS A 104 16.06 11.53 3.62
N PHE A 105 14.83 11.28 3.20
CA PHE A 105 13.63 11.71 3.93
C PHE A 105 13.46 10.89 5.20
N GLU A 106 12.97 11.54 6.25
CA GLU A 106 12.72 10.91 7.55
C GLU A 106 11.23 10.64 7.81
N SER A 107 10.35 11.45 7.20
CA SER A 107 8.89 11.39 7.36
C SER A 107 8.16 11.97 6.14
N PHE A 108 6.85 11.75 6.04
CA PHE A 108 6.02 12.38 5.01
C PHE A 108 5.99 13.90 5.19
N GLU A 109 6.05 14.36 6.43
CA GLU A 109 6.13 15.78 6.75
C GLU A 109 7.45 16.40 6.28
N ASP A 110 8.59 15.71 6.46
CA ASP A 110 9.89 16.13 5.93
C ASP A 110 9.83 16.26 4.39
N MET A 111 9.19 15.31 3.71
CA MET A 111 8.98 15.39 2.26
C MET A 111 8.15 16.61 1.85
N LYS A 112 7.03 16.87 2.53
CA LYS A 112 6.14 18.01 2.25
C LYS A 112 6.87 19.34 2.43
N ASN A 113 7.73 19.45 3.44
CA ASN A 113 8.50 20.66 3.73
C ASN A 113 9.63 20.91 2.72
N ARG A 114 10.22 19.85 2.15
CA ARG A 114 11.39 19.96 1.27
C ARG A 114 11.05 19.98 -0.22
N VAL A 115 9.97 19.33 -0.62
CA VAL A 115 9.54 19.24 -2.02
C VAL A 115 8.43 20.26 -2.27
N GLN A 116 8.75 21.32 -3.00
CA GLN A 116 7.80 22.40 -3.27
C GLN A 116 6.55 21.90 -4.00
N ASN A 117 5.37 22.29 -3.51
CA ASN A 117 4.07 21.92 -4.06
C ASN A 117 3.87 20.40 -4.20
N LEU A 118 4.47 19.59 -3.33
CA LEU A 118 4.28 18.15 -3.33
C LEU A 118 2.83 17.80 -2.94
N PRO A 119 2.08 17.09 -3.81
CA PRO A 119 0.80 16.50 -3.42
C PRO A 119 1.00 15.53 -2.26
N ASP A 120 -0.01 15.37 -1.41
CA ASP A 120 0.08 14.56 -0.20
C ASP A 120 0.65 13.13 -0.46
N PRO A 121 1.91 12.86 -0.08
CA PRO A 121 2.58 11.60 -0.40
C PRO A 121 1.92 10.41 0.29
N GLU A 122 1.36 10.60 1.49
CA GLU A 122 0.60 9.59 2.21
C GLU A 122 -0.61 9.13 1.39
N LYS A 123 -1.45 10.08 0.95
CA LYS A 123 -2.61 9.80 0.08
C LYS A 123 -2.23 9.21 -1.27
N ALA A 124 -1.06 9.59 -1.82
CA ALA A 124 -0.58 9.01 -3.07
C ALA A 124 -0.27 7.52 -2.90
N ILE A 125 0.36 7.14 -1.78
CA ILE A 125 0.62 5.75 -1.41
C ILE A 125 -0.70 5.00 -1.17
N GLU A 126 -1.62 5.55 -0.38
CA GLU A 126 -2.92 4.93 -0.10
C GLU A 126 -3.68 4.60 -1.39
N LYS A 127 -3.81 5.58 -2.27
CA LYS A 127 -4.49 5.41 -3.57
C LYS A 127 -3.79 4.36 -4.42
N ARG A 128 -2.46 4.34 -4.42
CA ARG A 128 -1.69 3.36 -5.17
C ARG A 128 -1.93 1.94 -4.67
N ILE A 129 -1.88 1.73 -3.35
CA ILE A 129 -2.14 0.43 -2.74
C ILE A 129 -3.56 -0.03 -3.08
N PHE A 130 -4.55 0.86 -2.94
CA PHE A 130 -5.94 0.55 -3.26
C PHE A 130 -6.09 0.15 -4.73
N GLN A 131 -5.47 0.88 -5.66
CA GLN A 131 -5.43 0.52 -7.09
C GLN A 131 -4.82 -0.87 -7.29
N GLU A 132 -3.61 -1.13 -6.79
CA GLU A 132 -2.95 -2.43 -7.00
C GLU A 132 -3.76 -3.63 -6.44
N LEU A 133 -4.51 -3.42 -5.35
CA LEU A 133 -5.38 -4.43 -4.75
C LEU A 133 -6.70 -4.63 -5.52
N THR A 134 -7.24 -3.58 -6.16
CA THR A 134 -8.59 -3.61 -6.76
C THR A 134 -8.60 -3.65 -8.28
N THR A 135 -7.53 -3.21 -8.94
CA THR A 135 -7.39 -3.18 -10.41
C THR A 135 -6.17 -3.98 -10.87
N LEU A 136 -6.19 -4.39 -12.14
CA LEU A 136 -5.06 -5.05 -12.76
C LEU A 136 -4.02 -4.01 -13.20
N GLU A 137 -2.97 -3.86 -12.40
CA GLU A 137 -1.84 -3.01 -12.72
C GLU A 137 -0.72 -3.80 -13.40
N ARG A 138 -0.08 -3.19 -14.41
CA ARG A 138 1.08 -3.77 -15.10
C ARG A 138 2.30 -3.91 -14.18
N TYR A 139 2.45 -2.97 -13.25
CA TYR A 139 3.52 -2.96 -12.26
C TYR A 139 2.86 -2.81 -10.89
N ASN A 140 3.21 -3.67 -9.94
CA ASN A 140 2.83 -3.50 -8.54
C ASN A 140 4.06 -3.06 -7.75
N LEU A 141 3.88 -2.08 -6.86
CA LEU A 141 4.91 -1.53 -5.97
C LEU A 141 4.79 -2.12 -4.56
N PHE A 142 3.56 -2.26 -4.07
CA PHE A 142 3.26 -2.57 -2.66
C PHE A 142 2.53 -3.91 -2.49
N VAL A 143 1.89 -4.38 -3.57
CA VAL A 143 1.11 -5.63 -3.61
C VAL A 143 1.89 -6.74 -4.33
N ARG A 144 1.71 -7.99 -3.90
CA ARG A 144 2.33 -9.20 -4.46
C ARG A 144 1.27 -10.21 -4.94
#